data_AF-A0A660VS56-F1
#
_entry.id   AF-A0A660VS56-F1
#
_cell.length_a   1.000
_cell.length_b   1.000
_cell.length_c   1.000
_cell.angle_alpha   90.00
_cell.angle_beta   90.00
_cell.angle_gamma   90.00
#
_symmetry.space_group_name_H-M   'P 1'
#
loop_
_entity.id
_entity.type
_entity.pdbx_description
1 polymer ?
#
loop_
_entity_poly.entity_id
_entity_poly.type
_entity_poly.pdbx_seq_one_letter_code
_entity_poly.pdbx_strand_id
1 'polypeptide(L)'
;MARRRRRTKRVSGWWWAAAAVVVALACWYFFFREEGGLEPLRPLEPSGVSSDAFAEWKADLQAGNAKKVIEKINAALAGGAVKNRAAALWLLAEAHAKAGDEQGRRKVLERLARDFPDTDVGVKARAELSASSGGAMDYFLKGDYRKAAKAFELKLENAPEGKKAEILWYLGRSKEELGAKASAAECFRRIVEDHPGGANYADACFKLAAFTFDAGHPLEALKIFVKGSDAGGDGKLAVETAKHIGPSLYEMLVTDGKRAYWDDLRELYCVLWRAADDEERPAVEKKLDKLNAYLIFTPVAPCRDAVFYTVKSGDSLSKIALKHHTKVGLIKRLNLLKSDTIYPGQKLKILQGKATIIVRKSLFRLTLLFNDRYIRSYPVGIGRAGLNTETPTGQFKVIALDVDPVWYKGDERIPPEDPRNILGTRWIGLDIPHYGIHGTRDESSVGKTSSAGCIRMRNRDVEEVYDFVSIGDLVIIED
;
A
#
# COMPACT_ATOMS: atom_id res chain seq x y z
N MET A 1 -60.77 -8.88 -32.73
CA MET A 1 -61.12 -9.59 -33.99
C MET A 1 -59.97 -9.47 -35.00
N ALA A 2 -59.98 -10.23 -36.08
CA ALA A 2 -58.76 -10.66 -36.76
C ALA A 2 -58.53 -10.08 -38.18
N ARG A 3 -57.25 -10.15 -38.63
CA ARG A 3 -56.78 -10.22 -40.05
C ARG A 3 -56.89 -8.90 -40.86
N ARG A 4 -56.05 -8.61 -41.88
CA ARG A 4 -55.05 -9.43 -42.63
C ARG A 4 -54.09 -8.55 -43.51
N ARG A 5 -52.88 -9.08 -43.80
CA ARG A 5 -52.01 -8.85 -45.02
C ARG A 5 -51.29 -7.49 -45.13
N ARG A 6 -50.13 -7.33 -45.80
CA ARG A 6 -49.07 -8.18 -46.46
C ARG A 6 -47.81 -7.25 -46.50
N ARG A 7 -46.56 -7.61 -46.20
CA ARG A 7 -45.62 -8.71 -46.58
C ARG A 7 -45.00 -8.61 -47.99
N THR A 8 -43.80 -8.01 -48.08
CA THR A 8 -42.65 -8.22 -49.02
C THR A 8 -41.52 -7.25 -48.59
N LYS A 9 -40.19 -7.48 -48.64
CA LYS A 9 -39.21 -8.57 -48.93
C LYS A 9 -37.85 -7.99 -48.38
N ARG A 10 -36.99 -8.57 -47.52
CA ARG A 10 -36.09 -9.77 -47.61
C ARG A 10 -35.38 -9.88 -48.97
N VAL A 11 -34.06 -10.12 -49.12
CA VAL A 11 -32.96 -10.68 -48.26
C VAL A 11 -31.61 -10.00 -48.69
N SER A 12 -30.37 -10.28 -48.24
CA SER A 12 -29.75 -11.23 -47.27
C SER A 12 -28.27 -10.88 -46.98
N GLY A 13 -27.82 -11.11 -45.73
CA GLY A 13 -26.52 -11.74 -45.44
C GLY A 13 -25.27 -10.84 -45.31
N TRP A 14 -24.15 -11.30 -44.72
CA TRP A 14 -23.96 -12.34 -43.68
C TRP A 14 -22.49 -12.23 -43.16
N TRP A 15 -22.27 -12.41 -41.85
CA TRP A 15 -20.98 -12.68 -41.16
C TRP A 15 -19.89 -11.59 -41.12
N TRP A 16 -19.40 -11.33 -39.90
CA TRP A 16 -18.00 -11.63 -39.53
C TRP A 16 -17.97 -12.13 -38.07
N ALA A 17 -17.08 -13.08 -37.79
CA ALA A 17 -16.97 -13.81 -36.53
C ALA A 17 -15.62 -13.57 -35.84
N ALA A 18 -15.45 -14.16 -34.66
CA ALA A 18 -14.39 -13.85 -33.71
C ALA A 18 -13.01 -14.50 -33.99
N ALA A 19 -12.00 -13.87 -33.36
CA ALA A 19 -10.87 -14.48 -32.63
C ALA A 19 -9.57 -14.94 -33.36
N ALA A 20 -8.45 -14.50 -32.75
CA ALA A 20 -7.19 -15.27 -32.52
C ALA A 20 -6.25 -15.53 -33.74
N VAL A 21 -4.93 -15.77 -33.66
CA VAL A 21 -3.86 -15.59 -32.63
C VAL A 21 -2.48 -15.90 -33.29
N VAL A 22 -1.40 -15.13 -32.97
CA VAL A 22 0.03 -15.56 -32.94
C VAL A 22 0.89 -15.82 -34.23
N VAL A 23 2.15 -15.32 -34.17
CA VAL A 23 3.42 -15.74 -34.84
C VAL A 23 3.77 -15.37 -36.31
N ALA A 24 4.54 -14.27 -36.44
CA ALA A 24 5.98 -14.18 -36.78
C ALA A 24 6.58 -14.44 -38.20
N LEU A 25 7.65 -13.65 -38.45
CA LEU A 25 8.86 -13.87 -39.28
C LEU A 25 8.85 -13.67 -40.82
N ALA A 26 9.33 -12.47 -41.19
CA ALA A 26 10.67 -12.25 -41.80
C ALA A 26 10.86 -12.06 -43.33
N CYS A 27 11.88 -11.23 -43.63
CA CYS A 27 12.71 -11.13 -44.86
C CYS A 27 12.12 -10.56 -46.16
N TRP A 28 12.45 -9.30 -46.48
CA TRP A 28 13.55 -8.92 -47.40
C TRP A 28 13.76 -7.38 -47.31
N TYR A 29 14.90 -6.79 -46.95
CA TYR A 29 16.31 -6.93 -47.38
C TYR A 29 16.65 -6.14 -48.67
N PHE A 30 17.48 -5.10 -48.50
CA PHE A 30 18.45 -4.44 -49.42
C PHE A 30 18.63 -2.97 -48.95
N PHE A 31 19.81 -2.34 -48.95
CA PHE A 31 21.09 -2.69 -49.57
C PHE A 31 22.30 -2.17 -48.75
N PHE A 32 23.46 -2.80 -48.99
CA PHE A 32 24.85 -2.41 -48.67
C PHE A 32 25.44 -2.67 -47.28
N ARG A 33 26.77 -2.87 -47.34
CA ARG A 33 27.67 -3.63 -46.47
C ARG A 33 29.06 -3.06 -46.72
N GLU A 34 29.79 -2.66 -45.68
CA GLU A 34 31.26 -2.83 -45.56
C GLU A 34 31.75 -2.40 -44.16
N GLU A 35 33.05 -2.52 -43.93
CA GLU A 35 33.68 -2.80 -42.64
C GLU A 35 33.98 -1.56 -41.77
N GLY A 36 34.11 -1.77 -40.46
CA GLY A 36 34.55 -0.75 -39.49
C GLY A 36 33.68 -0.71 -38.24
N GLY A 37 34.26 -1.01 -37.08
CA GLY A 37 33.50 -1.19 -35.84
C GLY A 37 32.86 0.08 -35.29
N LEU A 38 31.59 -0.02 -34.93
CA LEU A 38 30.91 0.84 -33.95
C LEU A 38 30.12 -0.06 -33.00
N GLU A 39 30.25 0.18 -31.70
CA GLU A 39 29.43 -0.52 -30.70
C GLU A 39 27.94 -0.26 -30.95
N PRO A 40 27.05 -1.26 -30.74
CA PRO A 40 25.63 -0.98 -30.67
C PRO A 40 25.37 -0.06 -29.48
N LEU A 41 24.91 1.16 -29.79
CA LEU A 41 24.56 2.20 -28.83
C LEU A 41 23.76 1.61 -27.66
N ARG A 42 24.35 1.60 -26.46
CA ARG A 42 23.56 1.46 -25.24
C ARG A 42 22.51 2.56 -25.25
N PRO A 43 21.22 2.27 -24.98
CA PRO A 43 20.36 3.28 -24.42
C PRO A 43 21.06 3.81 -23.17
N LEU A 44 21.42 5.10 -23.16
CA LEU A 44 21.79 5.76 -21.93
C LEU A 44 20.54 5.74 -21.06
N GLU A 45 20.50 4.82 -20.09
CA GLU A 45 19.64 5.02 -18.93
C GLU A 45 19.95 6.42 -18.39
N PRO A 46 18.95 7.30 -18.20
CA PRO A 46 19.18 8.57 -17.52
C PRO A 46 19.55 8.22 -16.07
N SER A 47 20.86 8.16 -15.82
CA SER A 47 21.44 7.78 -14.54
C SER A 47 20.84 8.67 -13.46
N GLY A 48 20.00 8.06 -12.63
CA GLY A 48 19.25 8.80 -11.63
C GLY A 48 20.21 9.56 -10.73
N VAL A 49 20.08 10.88 -10.64
CA VAL A 49 20.88 11.77 -9.80
C VAL A 49 21.02 11.15 -8.41
N SER A 50 22.26 10.78 -8.05
CA SER A 50 22.52 10.09 -6.79
C SER A 50 22.35 11.01 -5.59
N SER A 51 22.37 10.43 -4.38
CA SER A 51 22.51 11.17 -3.12
C SER A 51 23.64 12.19 -3.15
N ASP A 52 24.72 11.86 -3.86
CA ASP A 52 25.99 12.56 -3.83
C ASP A 52 25.93 13.85 -4.63
N ALA A 53 25.19 13.85 -5.76
CA ALA A 53 24.93 15.07 -6.53
C ALA A 53 24.03 16.06 -5.76
N PHE A 54 23.07 15.58 -4.96
CA PHE A 54 22.33 16.45 -4.04
C PHE A 54 23.22 17.04 -2.93
N ALA A 55 24.21 16.28 -2.44
CA ALA A 55 25.20 16.79 -1.50
C ALA A 55 26.13 17.82 -2.15
N GLU A 56 26.60 17.57 -3.37
CA GLU A 56 27.41 18.49 -4.17
C GLU A 56 26.67 19.81 -4.43
N TRP A 57 25.40 19.76 -4.85
CA TRP A 57 24.59 20.97 -5.07
C TRP A 57 24.39 21.79 -3.80
N LYS A 58 24.20 21.13 -2.65
CA LYS A 58 24.13 21.81 -1.35
C LYS A 58 25.46 22.44 -0.95
N ALA A 59 26.59 21.76 -1.20
CA ALA A 59 27.93 22.28 -0.94
C ALA A 59 28.27 23.48 -1.84
N ASP A 60 28.02 23.39 -3.16
CA ASP A 60 28.14 24.52 -4.10
C ASP A 60 27.26 25.70 -3.66
N LEU A 61 26.02 25.43 -3.20
CA LEU A 61 25.11 26.47 -2.71
C LEU A 61 25.58 27.10 -1.39
N GLN A 62 26.23 26.34 -0.51
CA GLN A 62 26.86 26.85 0.71
C GLN A 62 28.08 27.72 0.38
N ALA A 63 28.89 27.33 -0.61
CA ALA A 63 30.04 28.07 -1.11
C ALA A 63 29.67 29.35 -1.91
N GLY A 64 28.39 29.68 -2.06
CA GLY A 64 27.92 30.89 -2.76
C GLY A 64 27.73 30.73 -4.27
N ASN A 65 27.94 29.53 -4.83
CA ASN A 65 27.86 29.26 -6.28
C ASN A 65 26.40 29.13 -6.79
N ALA A 66 25.48 29.99 -6.32
CA ALA A 66 24.04 29.84 -6.54
C ALA A 66 23.63 29.73 -8.02
N LYS A 67 24.23 30.52 -8.93
CA LYS A 67 23.96 30.45 -10.37
C LYS A 67 24.33 29.09 -10.99
N LYS A 68 25.51 28.57 -10.65
CA LYS A 68 25.99 27.24 -11.06
C LYS A 68 25.05 26.12 -10.58
N VAL A 69 24.48 26.26 -9.39
CA VAL A 69 23.50 25.31 -8.83
C VAL A 69 22.17 25.37 -9.59
N ILE A 70 21.67 26.58 -9.91
CA ILE A 70 20.47 26.77 -10.73
C ILE A 70 20.62 26.09 -12.09
N GLU A 71 21.77 26.27 -12.76
CA GLU A 71 22.06 25.65 -14.06
C GLU A 71 22.10 24.11 -13.97
N LYS A 72 22.86 23.56 -13.01
CA LYS A 72 22.96 22.10 -12.78
C LYS A 72 21.60 21.46 -12.51
N ILE A 73 20.78 22.05 -11.63
CA ILE A 73 19.48 21.47 -11.28
C ILE A 73 18.50 21.56 -12.44
N ASN A 74 18.48 22.68 -13.19
CA ASN A 74 17.61 22.81 -14.36
C ASN A 74 17.97 21.79 -15.46
N ALA A 75 19.27 21.58 -15.74
CA ALA A 75 19.72 20.56 -16.69
C ALA A 75 19.29 19.15 -16.25
N ALA A 76 19.48 18.80 -14.97
CA ALA A 76 19.06 17.50 -14.43
C ALA A 76 17.53 17.29 -14.46
N LEU A 77 16.75 18.33 -14.15
CA LEU A 77 15.28 18.29 -14.22
C LEU A 77 14.77 18.14 -15.66
N ALA A 78 15.43 18.75 -16.64
CA ALA A 78 15.11 18.66 -18.06
C ALA A 78 15.45 17.27 -18.63
N GLY A 79 16.61 16.70 -18.28
CA GLY A 79 17.04 15.36 -18.73
C GLY A 79 16.31 14.18 -18.08
N GLY A 80 15.25 14.40 -17.29
CA GLY A 80 14.47 13.34 -16.64
C GLY A 80 15.16 12.64 -15.46
N ALA A 81 16.47 12.77 -15.31
CA ALA A 81 17.33 12.01 -14.39
C ALA A 81 17.11 12.25 -12.87
N VAL A 82 16.24 13.18 -12.46
CA VAL A 82 16.04 13.47 -11.03
C VAL A 82 15.00 12.52 -10.43
N LYS A 83 15.44 11.56 -9.59
CA LYS A 83 14.54 10.66 -8.83
C LYS A 83 13.60 11.41 -7.88
N ASN A 84 14.13 12.32 -7.05
CA ASN A 84 13.32 13.14 -6.14
C ASN A 84 13.13 14.57 -6.71
N ARG A 85 12.16 14.72 -7.63
CA ARG A 85 11.90 15.99 -8.32
C ARG A 85 11.43 17.10 -7.36
N ALA A 86 10.67 16.75 -6.33
CA ALA A 86 10.20 17.70 -5.31
C ALA A 86 11.37 18.30 -4.52
N ALA A 87 12.32 17.48 -4.05
CA ALA A 87 13.51 17.96 -3.34
C ALA A 87 14.45 18.79 -4.24
N ALA A 88 14.58 18.44 -5.53
CA ALA A 88 15.37 19.23 -6.48
C ALA A 88 14.73 20.60 -6.76
N LEU A 89 13.41 20.66 -6.92
CA LEU A 89 12.69 21.94 -7.06
C LEU A 89 12.78 22.79 -5.78
N TRP A 90 12.75 22.18 -4.59
CA TRP A 90 12.99 22.91 -3.34
C TRP A 90 14.40 23.53 -3.30
N LEU A 91 15.43 22.73 -3.58
CA LEU A 91 16.83 23.22 -3.62
C LEU A 91 17.05 24.26 -4.73
N LEU A 92 16.33 24.15 -5.85
CA LEU A 92 16.33 25.17 -6.90
C LEU A 92 15.71 26.49 -6.41
N ALA A 93 14.62 26.45 -5.64
CA ALA A 93 14.04 27.64 -5.02
C ALA A 93 15.02 28.29 -4.01
N GLU A 94 15.69 27.49 -3.18
CA GLU A 94 16.77 27.97 -2.29
C GLU A 94 17.94 28.60 -3.09
N ALA A 95 18.28 28.04 -4.25
CA ALA A 95 19.34 28.57 -5.11
C ALA A 95 18.95 29.91 -5.76
N HIS A 96 17.72 30.05 -6.26
CA HIS A 96 17.20 31.34 -6.73
C HIS A 96 17.15 32.38 -5.59
N ALA A 97 16.75 31.99 -4.38
CA ALA A 97 16.76 32.88 -3.21
C ALA A 97 18.19 33.39 -2.90
N LYS A 98 19.20 32.51 -2.87
CA LYS A 98 20.60 32.92 -2.69
C LYS A 98 21.17 33.75 -3.83
N ALA A 99 20.65 33.58 -5.06
CA ALA A 99 21.03 34.39 -6.21
C ALA A 99 20.38 35.78 -6.24
N GLY A 100 19.45 36.07 -5.31
CA GLY A 100 18.63 37.30 -5.32
C GLY A 100 17.54 37.31 -6.38
N ASP A 101 17.27 36.17 -7.04
CA ASP A 101 16.28 36.03 -8.10
C ASP A 101 14.93 35.59 -7.52
N GLU A 102 14.24 36.54 -6.88
CA GLU A 102 12.94 36.28 -6.26
C GLU A 102 11.86 35.93 -7.29
N GLN A 103 11.99 36.37 -8.56
CA GLN A 103 11.06 36.00 -9.63
C GLN A 103 11.24 34.53 -10.06
N GLY A 104 12.49 34.07 -10.22
CA GLY A 104 12.81 32.67 -10.47
C GLY A 104 12.40 31.77 -9.31
N ARG A 105 12.72 32.16 -8.07
CA ARG A 105 12.28 31.47 -6.85
C ARG A 105 10.77 31.28 -6.84
N ARG A 106 10.01 32.37 -7.05
CA ARG A 106 8.54 32.33 -7.04
C ARG A 106 7.99 31.36 -8.07
N LYS A 107 8.48 31.37 -9.31
CA LYS A 107 8.07 30.42 -10.37
C LYS A 107 8.33 28.96 -9.99
N VAL A 108 9.46 28.69 -9.33
CA VAL A 108 9.83 27.35 -8.87
C VAL A 108 8.95 26.90 -7.70
N LEU A 109 8.64 27.79 -6.75
CA LEU A 109 7.68 27.51 -5.68
C LEU A 109 6.27 27.30 -6.21
N GLU A 110 5.79 28.10 -7.18
CA GLU A 110 4.47 27.95 -7.82
C GLU A 110 4.37 26.59 -8.53
N ARG A 111 5.44 26.19 -9.22
CA ARG A 111 5.57 24.87 -9.82
C ARG A 111 5.56 23.75 -8.77
N LEU A 112 6.32 23.90 -7.69
CA LEU A 112 6.42 22.89 -6.62
C LEU A 112 5.09 22.70 -5.87
N ALA A 113 4.41 23.81 -5.57
CA ALA A 113 3.09 23.83 -4.95
C ALA A 113 1.98 23.17 -5.80
N ARG A 114 2.11 23.25 -7.13
CA ARG A 114 1.17 22.70 -8.13
C ARG A 114 1.48 21.24 -8.49
N ASP A 115 2.75 20.93 -8.75
CA ASP A 115 3.18 19.62 -9.29
C ASP A 115 3.36 18.57 -8.18
N PHE A 116 3.60 18.97 -6.92
CA PHE A 116 3.86 18.07 -5.79
C PHE A 116 3.10 18.46 -4.51
N PRO A 117 1.76 18.64 -4.58
CA PRO A 117 1.00 19.33 -3.53
C PRO A 117 1.06 18.66 -2.16
N ASP A 118 1.19 17.34 -2.09
CA ASP A 118 1.08 16.57 -0.83
C ASP A 118 2.44 16.27 -0.18
N THR A 119 3.53 16.83 -0.72
CA THR A 119 4.88 16.69 -0.15
C THR A 119 5.17 17.78 0.88
N ASP A 120 6.01 17.51 1.89
CA ASP A 120 6.50 18.50 2.87
C ASP A 120 6.96 19.81 2.20
N VAL A 121 7.68 19.68 1.08
CA VAL A 121 8.22 20.81 0.31
C VAL A 121 7.18 21.50 -0.56
N GLY A 122 6.13 20.81 -1.01
CA GLY A 122 4.96 21.40 -1.69
C GLY A 122 4.05 22.17 -0.73
N VAL A 123 3.84 21.63 0.49
CA VAL A 123 3.18 22.33 1.60
C VAL A 123 3.97 23.58 1.98
N LYS A 124 5.30 23.46 2.18
CA LYS A 124 6.18 24.62 2.41
C LYS A 124 6.16 25.62 1.25
N ALA A 125 6.11 25.17 0.00
CA ALA A 125 6.05 26.08 -1.15
C ALA A 125 4.75 26.88 -1.19
N ARG A 126 3.58 26.26 -0.93
CA ARG A 126 2.32 26.99 -0.73
C ARG A 126 2.41 27.97 0.44
N ALA A 127 3.01 27.54 1.55
CA ALA A 127 3.21 28.36 2.72
C ALA A 127 4.10 29.59 2.43
N GLU A 128 5.21 29.43 1.71
CA GLU A 128 6.10 30.53 1.31
C GLU A 128 5.44 31.48 0.30
N LEU A 129 4.73 30.95 -0.70
CA LEU A 129 3.96 31.78 -1.63
C LEU A 129 2.91 32.61 -0.89
N SER A 130 2.25 32.04 0.11
CA SER A 130 1.35 32.76 1.02
C SER A 130 2.07 33.67 2.02
N ALA A 131 3.35 33.43 2.33
CA ALA A 131 4.15 34.22 3.26
C ALA A 131 4.81 35.43 2.57
N SER A 132 4.97 35.41 1.24
CA SER A 132 5.48 36.52 0.40
C SER A 132 4.65 37.81 0.46
N SER A 133 3.59 37.84 1.28
CA SER A 133 2.77 39.02 1.58
C SER A 133 2.81 39.46 3.06
N GLY A 134 3.62 38.83 3.92
CA GLY A 134 3.71 39.13 5.36
C GLY A 134 2.46 38.74 6.16
N GLY A 135 2.45 37.59 6.84
CA GLY A 135 1.28 37.15 7.59
C GLY A 135 1.52 35.93 8.49
N ALA A 136 0.45 35.39 9.06
CA ALA A 136 0.50 34.31 10.08
C ALA A 136 1.46 33.14 9.77
N MET A 137 1.57 32.76 8.49
CA MET A 137 2.46 31.69 8.03
C MET A 137 3.95 32.06 8.12
N ASP A 138 4.32 33.32 7.90
CA ASP A 138 5.69 33.81 8.05
C ASP A 138 6.16 33.67 9.51
N TYR A 139 5.31 34.03 10.47
CA TYR A 139 5.59 33.81 11.89
C TYR A 139 5.71 32.32 12.24
N PHE A 140 4.85 31.47 11.68
CA PHE A 140 4.91 30.02 11.90
C PHE A 140 6.21 29.41 11.39
N LEU A 141 6.60 29.72 10.14
CA LEU A 141 7.84 29.21 9.53
C LEU A 141 9.11 29.73 10.23
N LYS A 142 9.04 30.92 10.85
CA LYS A 142 10.12 31.49 11.67
C LYS A 142 10.14 31.00 13.12
N GLY A 143 9.20 30.13 13.53
CA GLY A 143 9.08 29.64 14.90
C GLY A 143 8.53 30.65 15.92
N ASP A 144 8.02 31.81 15.47
CA ASP A 144 7.32 32.77 16.34
C ASP A 144 5.86 32.34 16.52
N TYR A 145 5.68 31.19 17.20
CA TYR A 145 4.37 30.56 17.37
C TYR A 145 3.38 31.45 18.14
N ARG A 146 3.87 32.38 18.98
CA ARG A 146 3.03 33.36 19.68
C ARG A 146 2.40 34.36 18.70
N LYS A 147 3.19 34.96 17.80
CA LYS A 147 2.63 35.83 16.75
C LYS A 147 1.82 35.04 15.72
N ALA A 148 2.24 33.82 15.38
CA ALA A 148 1.52 32.94 14.47
C ALA A 148 0.12 32.62 14.98
N ALA A 149 -0.01 32.13 16.23
CA ALA A 149 -1.30 31.80 16.83
C ALA A 149 -2.28 32.99 16.80
N LYS A 150 -1.85 34.16 17.29
CA LYS A 150 -2.68 35.38 17.29
C LYS A 150 -3.11 35.79 15.87
N ALA A 151 -2.23 35.64 14.88
CA ALA A 151 -2.52 35.98 13.49
C ALA A 151 -3.42 34.94 12.80
N PHE A 152 -3.37 33.65 13.19
CA PHE A 152 -4.30 32.63 12.71
C PHE A 152 -5.69 32.75 13.36
N GLU A 153 -5.78 33.13 14.64
CA GLU A 153 -7.06 33.41 15.32
C GLU A 153 -7.84 34.51 14.61
N LEU A 154 -7.21 35.66 14.37
CA LEU A 154 -7.82 36.78 13.63
C LEU A 154 -8.24 36.40 12.20
N LYS A 155 -7.47 35.53 11.54
CA LYS A 155 -7.81 35.02 10.20
C LYS A 155 -8.99 34.05 10.22
N LEU A 156 -9.14 33.25 11.27
CA LEU A 156 -10.16 32.20 11.36
C LEU A 156 -11.59 32.77 11.38
N GLU A 157 -11.80 33.89 12.07
CA GLU A 157 -13.11 34.56 12.18
C GLU A 157 -13.70 34.96 10.82
N ASN A 158 -12.84 35.38 9.89
CA ASN A 158 -13.21 35.91 8.58
C ASN A 158 -12.87 34.94 7.42
N ALA A 159 -12.49 33.69 7.73
CA ALA A 159 -12.06 32.72 6.73
C ALA A 159 -13.25 32.10 5.96
N PRO A 160 -13.15 31.96 4.62
CA PRO A 160 -14.05 31.10 3.86
C PRO A 160 -14.01 29.66 4.38
N GLU A 161 -15.15 28.96 4.32
CA GLU A 161 -15.32 27.63 4.95
C GLU A 161 -14.22 26.63 4.55
N GLY A 162 -13.93 26.52 3.25
CA GLY A 162 -12.88 25.65 2.72
C GLY A 162 -11.44 26.01 3.12
N LYS A 163 -11.23 27.08 3.91
CA LYS A 163 -9.93 27.47 4.49
C LYS A 163 -9.87 27.38 6.01
N LYS A 164 -11.00 27.15 6.71
CA LYS A 164 -11.02 27.05 8.17
C LYS A 164 -10.22 25.87 8.69
N ALA A 165 -10.33 24.69 8.08
CA ALA A 165 -9.55 23.50 8.45
C ALA A 165 -8.03 23.73 8.37
N GLU A 166 -7.55 24.39 7.31
CA GLU A 166 -6.13 24.74 7.13
C GLU A 166 -5.66 25.74 8.21
N ILE A 167 -6.46 26.76 8.50
CA ILE A 167 -6.13 27.76 9.55
C ILE A 167 -6.16 27.14 10.95
N LEU A 168 -7.16 26.31 11.26
CA LEU A 168 -7.26 25.55 12.50
C LEU A 168 -6.06 24.63 12.70
N TRP A 169 -5.56 23.99 11.64
CA TRP A 169 -4.39 23.11 11.69
C TRP A 169 -3.15 23.87 12.16
N TYR A 170 -2.81 24.98 11.49
CA TYR A 170 -1.65 25.78 11.86
C TYR A 170 -1.82 26.52 13.20
N LEU A 171 -3.04 26.90 13.57
CA LEU A 171 -3.35 27.44 14.89
C LEU A 171 -3.15 26.37 15.99
N GLY A 172 -3.65 25.15 15.77
CA GLY A 172 -3.48 24.01 16.67
C GLY A 172 -2.01 23.67 16.87
N ARG A 173 -1.25 23.54 15.77
CA ARG A 173 0.21 23.35 15.82
C ARG A 173 0.92 24.50 16.54
N SER A 174 0.57 25.77 16.27
CA SER A 174 1.16 26.92 16.99
C SER A 174 0.90 26.85 18.50
N LYS A 175 -0.30 26.43 18.92
CA LYS A 175 -0.68 26.26 20.33
C LYS A 175 0.02 25.07 20.99
N GLU A 176 0.22 23.99 20.24
CA GLU A 176 0.98 22.81 20.69
C GLU A 176 2.43 23.15 20.99
N GLU A 177 3.12 23.86 20.08
CA GLU A 177 4.52 24.29 20.27
C GLU A 177 4.67 25.34 21.41
N LEU A 178 3.60 26.05 21.76
CA LEU A 178 3.53 26.92 22.96
C LEU A 178 3.19 26.17 24.25
N GLY A 179 3.01 24.85 24.21
CA GLY A 179 2.63 24.02 25.37
C GLY A 179 1.14 24.13 25.77
N ALA A 180 0.32 24.86 25.02
CA ALA A 180 -1.10 25.09 25.31
C ALA A 180 -1.97 23.89 24.88
N LYS A 181 -1.68 22.70 25.43
CA LYS A 181 -2.25 21.39 25.00
C LYS A 181 -3.77 21.40 24.82
N ALA A 182 -4.53 21.90 25.80
CA ALA A 182 -6.00 21.93 25.73
C ALA A 182 -6.52 22.78 24.56
N SER A 183 -5.95 23.98 24.36
CA SER A 183 -6.32 24.88 23.27
C SER A 183 -5.85 24.37 21.91
N ALA A 184 -4.77 23.58 21.85
CA ALA A 184 -4.33 22.89 20.64
C ALA A 184 -5.28 21.75 20.27
N ALA A 185 -5.62 20.88 21.25
CA ALA A 185 -6.58 19.81 21.10
C ALA A 185 -7.95 20.30 20.61
N GLU A 186 -8.43 21.44 21.13
CA GLU A 186 -9.67 22.09 20.67
C GLU A 186 -9.61 22.46 19.17
N CYS A 187 -8.49 23.02 18.69
CA CYS A 187 -8.33 23.33 17.27
C CYS A 187 -8.37 22.06 16.41
N PHE A 188 -7.74 20.96 16.85
CA PHE A 188 -7.78 19.69 16.14
C PHE A 188 -9.17 19.04 16.20
N ARG A 189 -9.88 19.12 17.33
CA ARG A 189 -11.27 18.64 17.47
C ARG A 189 -12.20 19.29 16.46
N ARG A 190 -12.12 20.61 16.32
CA ARG A 190 -12.91 21.36 15.33
C ARG A 190 -12.63 20.94 13.88
N ILE A 191 -11.39 20.56 13.53
CA ILE A 191 -11.12 19.96 12.20
C ILE A 191 -11.84 18.61 12.05
N VAL A 192 -11.80 17.78 13.09
CA VAL A 192 -12.38 16.42 13.08
C VAL A 192 -13.92 16.44 13.09
N GLU A 193 -14.52 17.46 13.69
CA GLU A 193 -15.99 17.60 13.85
C GLU A 193 -16.61 18.50 12.77
N ASP A 194 -16.07 19.70 12.55
CA ASP A 194 -16.64 20.70 11.63
C ASP A 194 -16.21 20.47 10.17
N HIS A 195 -15.10 19.77 9.92
CA HIS A 195 -14.45 19.67 8.60
C HIS A 195 -14.05 18.24 8.17
N PRO A 196 -14.95 17.24 8.25
CA PRO A 196 -14.64 15.86 7.91
C PRO A 196 -14.17 15.70 6.45
N GLY A 197 -13.03 15.01 6.26
CA GLY A 197 -12.41 14.83 4.94
C GLY A 197 -11.76 16.08 4.35
N GLY A 198 -11.70 17.19 5.09
CA GLY A 198 -11.02 18.42 4.69
C GLY A 198 -9.49 18.35 4.77
N ALA A 199 -8.83 19.46 4.43
CA ALA A 199 -7.38 19.58 4.52
C ALA A 199 -6.87 19.29 5.94
N ASN A 200 -5.85 18.44 6.05
CA ASN A 200 -5.26 17.96 7.30
C ASN A 200 -6.22 17.16 8.21
N TYR A 201 -7.36 16.66 7.72
CA TYR A 201 -8.33 15.92 8.55
C TYR A 201 -7.73 14.68 9.23
N ALA A 202 -7.00 13.85 8.47
CA ALA A 202 -6.38 12.64 9.01
C ALA A 202 -5.30 12.98 10.06
N ASP A 203 -4.45 13.96 9.77
CA ASP A 203 -3.42 14.43 10.71
C ASP A 203 -4.01 15.07 11.97
N ALA A 204 -5.12 15.80 11.84
CA ALA A 204 -5.88 16.32 12.98
C ALA A 204 -6.48 15.19 13.82
N CYS A 205 -6.97 14.11 13.21
CA CYS A 205 -7.38 12.90 13.93
C CYS A 205 -6.21 12.32 14.73
N PHE A 206 -5.02 12.17 14.14
CA PHE A 206 -3.87 11.61 14.86
C PHE A 206 -3.39 12.50 16.02
N LYS A 207 -3.27 13.82 15.81
CA LYS A 207 -2.98 14.76 16.92
C LYS A 207 -4.03 14.70 18.01
N LEU A 208 -5.32 14.76 17.65
CA LEU A 208 -6.42 14.71 18.62
C LEU A 208 -6.43 13.38 19.38
N ALA A 209 -6.19 12.25 18.71
CA ALA A 209 -6.09 10.94 19.36
C ALA A 209 -4.97 10.91 20.42
N ALA A 210 -3.79 11.47 20.13
CA ALA A 210 -2.71 11.59 21.11
C ALA A 210 -3.12 12.45 22.32
N PHE A 211 -3.72 13.63 22.10
CA PHE A 211 -4.20 14.48 23.21
C PHE A 211 -5.33 13.83 24.02
N THR A 212 -6.27 13.16 23.38
CA THR A 212 -7.38 12.44 24.02
C THR A 212 -6.87 11.25 24.84
N PHE A 213 -5.82 10.56 24.37
CA PHE A 213 -5.15 9.51 25.13
C PHE A 213 -4.41 10.06 26.36
N ASP A 214 -3.61 11.12 26.18
CA ASP A 214 -2.91 11.84 27.27
C ASP A 214 -3.89 12.35 28.35
N ALA A 215 -5.10 12.74 27.95
CA ALA A 215 -6.18 13.18 28.84
C ALA A 215 -6.90 12.03 29.59
N GLY A 216 -6.53 10.77 29.37
CA GLY A 216 -7.12 9.61 30.04
C GLY A 216 -8.34 9.00 29.35
N HIS A 217 -8.58 9.30 28.07
CA HIS A 217 -9.72 8.79 27.30
C HIS A 217 -9.30 7.81 26.18
N PRO A 218 -8.64 6.67 26.50
CA PRO A 218 -7.96 5.84 25.51
C PRO A 218 -8.89 5.17 24.49
N LEU A 219 -10.12 4.79 24.88
CA LEU A 219 -11.09 4.18 23.97
C LEU A 219 -11.65 5.18 22.94
N GLU A 220 -11.67 6.46 23.29
CA GLU A 220 -12.05 7.54 22.39
C GLU A 220 -10.89 7.87 21.45
N ALA A 221 -9.67 7.98 21.99
CA ALA A 221 -8.45 8.14 21.22
C ALA A 221 -8.29 7.08 20.12
N LEU A 222 -8.56 5.80 20.42
CA LEU A 222 -8.52 4.73 19.42
C LEU A 222 -9.55 4.94 18.30
N LYS A 223 -10.78 5.34 18.62
CA LYS A 223 -11.79 5.65 17.59
C LYS A 223 -11.40 6.83 16.72
N ILE A 224 -10.81 7.87 17.32
CA ILE A 224 -10.32 9.04 16.59
C ILE A 224 -9.14 8.65 15.69
N PHE A 225 -8.21 7.82 16.18
CA PHE A 225 -7.12 7.27 15.37
C PHE A 225 -7.65 6.52 14.15
N VAL A 226 -8.64 5.63 14.32
CA VAL A 226 -9.24 4.88 13.21
C VAL A 226 -9.91 5.79 12.19
N LYS A 227 -10.60 6.87 12.60
CA LYS A 227 -11.11 7.89 11.64
C LYS A 227 -10.01 8.49 10.76
N GLY A 228 -8.83 8.73 11.32
CA GLY A 228 -7.67 9.23 10.56
C GLY A 228 -7.15 8.19 9.55
N SER A 229 -7.07 6.93 9.96
CA SER A 229 -6.66 5.81 9.10
C SER A 229 -7.67 5.52 7.99
N ASP A 230 -8.97 5.55 8.31
CA ASP A 230 -10.06 5.31 7.34
C ASP A 230 -10.16 6.45 6.30
N ALA A 231 -9.68 7.66 6.65
CA ALA A 231 -9.51 8.78 5.72
C ALA A 231 -8.22 8.69 4.85
N GLY A 232 -7.50 7.57 4.91
CA GLY A 232 -6.30 7.32 4.09
C GLY A 232 -5.00 7.88 4.69
N GLY A 233 -4.99 8.32 5.94
CA GLY A 233 -3.77 8.76 6.61
C GLY A 233 -2.94 7.58 7.15
N ASP A 234 -1.75 7.38 6.62
CA ASP A 234 -0.80 6.36 7.08
C ASP A 234 0.65 6.87 7.26
N GLY A 235 0.87 8.18 7.05
CA GLY A 235 2.18 8.83 7.13
C GLY A 235 2.77 8.91 8.55
N LYS A 236 3.91 9.62 8.65
CA LYS A 236 4.75 9.71 9.87
C LYS A 236 3.97 9.97 11.16
N LEU A 237 2.97 10.86 11.13
CA LEU A 237 2.17 11.22 12.31
C LEU A 237 1.21 10.10 12.76
N ALA A 238 0.68 9.31 11.83
CA ALA A 238 -0.08 8.10 12.14
C ALA A 238 0.80 7.08 12.87
N VAL A 239 2.03 6.87 12.38
CA VAL A 239 3.01 5.96 12.99
C VAL A 239 3.43 6.44 14.38
N GLU A 240 3.77 7.72 14.55
CA GLU A 240 4.13 8.31 15.85
C GLU A 240 3.00 8.17 16.87
N THR A 241 1.77 8.46 16.46
CA THR A 241 0.59 8.34 17.32
C THR A 241 0.34 6.88 17.68
N ALA A 242 0.44 5.96 16.72
CA ALA A 242 0.27 4.53 16.96
C ALA A 242 1.36 3.96 17.90
N LYS A 243 2.62 4.41 17.79
CA LYS A 243 3.71 4.03 18.71
C LYS A 243 3.46 4.57 20.13
N HIS A 244 2.89 5.76 20.26
CA HIS A 244 2.52 6.37 21.56
C HIS A 244 1.37 5.62 22.26
N ILE A 245 0.22 5.46 21.59
CA ILE A 245 -1.00 4.96 22.24
C ILE A 245 -1.14 3.42 22.17
N GLY A 246 -0.54 2.78 21.16
CA GLY A 246 -0.73 1.38 20.81
C GLY A 246 -0.32 0.34 21.87
N PRO A 247 0.80 0.49 22.59
CA PRO A 247 1.21 -0.47 23.63
C PRO A 247 0.20 -0.55 24.78
N SER A 248 -0.17 0.59 25.36
CA SER A 248 -1.12 0.67 26.48
C SER A 248 -2.53 0.26 26.08
N LEU A 249 -2.97 0.63 24.86
CA LEU A 249 -4.24 0.15 24.30
C LEU A 249 -4.26 -1.37 24.14
N TYR A 250 -3.17 -1.97 23.69
CA TYR A 250 -3.09 -3.41 23.52
C TYR A 250 -3.19 -4.15 24.85
N GLU A 251 -2.41 -3.75 25.86
CA GLU A 251 -2.48 -4.36 27.19
C GLU A 251 -3.88 -4.25 27.79
N MET A 252 -4.48 -3.04 27.81
CA MET A 252 -5.84 -2.84 28.30
C MET A 252 -6.88 -3.66 27.52
N LEU A 253 -6.90 -3.58 26.19
CA LEU A 253 -8.00 -4.15 25.40
C LEU A 253 -7.92 -5.68 25.28
N VAL A 254 -6.71 -6.24 25.29
CA VAL A 254 -6.49 -7.68 25.13
C VAL A 254 -6.55 -8.40 26.48
N THR A 255 -6.06 -7.79 27.56
CA THR A 255 -6.11 -8.37 28.91
C THR A 255 -7.50 -8.23 29.55
N ASP A 256 -8.16 -7.08 29.42
CA ASP A 256 -9.53 -6.89 29.92
C ASP A 256 -10.60 -7.61 29.06
N GLY A 257 -10.21 -8.28 27.98
CA GLY A 257 -11.13 -9.01 27.10
C GLY A 257 -12.11 -8.12 26.32
N LYS A 258 -11.80 -6.83 26.12
CA LYS A 258 -12.63 -5.81 25.44
C LYS A 258 -12.67 -5.99 23.91
N ARG A 259 -13.11 -7.18 23.46
CA ARG A 259 -13.13 -7.66 22.07
C ARG A 259 -13.87 -6.76 21.07
N ALA A 260 -14.80 -5.92 21.53
CA ALA A 260 -15.51 -4.95 20.69
C ALA A 260 -14.57 -3.93 20.01
N TYR A 261 -13.39 -3.68 20.58
CA TYR A 261 -12.39 -2.72 20.05
C TYR A 261 -11.22 -3.41 19.35
N TRP A 262 -11.23 -4.74 19.19
CA TRP A 262 -10.07 -5.45 18.65
C TRP A 262 -9.85 -5.18 17.16
N ASP A 263 -10.91 -4.92 16.38
CA ASP A 263 -10.78 -4.56 14.95
C ASP A 263 -10.20 -3.14 14.77
N ASP A 264 -10.61 -2.19 15.62
CA ASP A 264 -10.00 -0.85 15.67
C ASP A 264 -8.51 -0.93 16.08
N LEU A 265 -8.19 -1.76 17.07
CA LEU A 265 -6.83 -2.03 17.51
C LEU A 265 -6.00 -2.72 16.41
N ARG A 266 -6.61 -3.60 15.61
CA ARG A 266 -5.97 -4.26 14.46
C ARG A 266 -5.54 -3.21 13.42
N GLU A 267 -6.36 -2.21 13.12
CA GLU A 267 -5.95 -1.14 12.19
C GLU A 267 -4.73 -0.36 12.68
N LEU A 268 -4.73 0.02 13.96
CA LEU A 268 -3.59 0.71 14.57
C LEU A 268 -2.31 -0.12 14.45
N TYR A 269 -2.40 -1.43 14.71
CA TYR A 269 -1.27 -2.32 14.55
C TYR A 269 -0.93 -2.62 13.07
N CYS A 270 -1.86 -2.48 12.12
CA CYS A 270 -1.55 -2.50 10.69
C CYS A 270 -0.78 -1.25 10.24
N VAL A 271 -1.09 -0.05 10.78
CA VAL A 271 -0.27 1.16 10.56
C VAL A 271 1.17 0.93 11.08
N LEU A 272 1.30 0.37 12.29
CA LEU A 272 2.62 0.00 12.82
C LEU A 272 3.34 -1.04 11.95
N TRP A 273 2.63 -2.05 11.43
CA TRP A 273 3.23 -3.11 10.61
C TRP A 273 3.77 -2.60 9.27
N ARG A 274 3.07 -1.65 8.62
CA ARG A 274 3.53 -1.03 7.37
C ARG A 274 4.78 -0.18 7.56
N ALA A 275 4.95 0.42 8.74
CA ALA A 275 6.08 1.29 9.08
C ALA A 275 7.23 0.58 9.80
N ALA A 276 7.03 -0.65 10.27
CA ALA A 276 8.04 -1.42 11.00
C ALA A 276 9.16 -1.91 10.07
N ASP A 277 10.40 -1.70 10.50
CA ASP A 277 11.59 -2.35 9.95
C ASP A 277 11.62 -3.85 10.32
N ASP A 278 12.66 -4.56 9.87
CA ASP A 278 12.77 -6.02 10.06
C ASP A 278 13.01 -6.45 11.52
N GLU A 279 13.44 -5.54 12.40
CA GLU A 279 13.65 -5.80 13.83
C GLU A 279 12.35 -5.55 14.62
N GLU A 280 11.63 -4.47 14.34
CA GLU A 280 10.33 -4.16 14.97
C GLU A 280 9.22 -5.12 14.52
N ARG A 281 9.22 -5.52 13.24
CA ARG A 281 8.07 -6.20 12.60
C ARG A 281 7.65 -7.51 13.28
N PRO A 282 8.53 -8.44 13.69
CA PRO A 282 8.11 -9.68 14.35
C PRO A 282 7.28 -9.47 15.65
N ALA A 283 7.57 -8.41 16.41
CA ALA A 283 6.83 -8.06 17.62
C ALA A 283 5.42 -7.52 17.29
N VAL A 284 5.29 -6.76 16.19
CA VAL A 284 4.03 -6.25 15.65
C VAL A 284 3.19 -7.40 15.06
N GLU A 285 3.81 -8.28 14.26
CA GLU A 285 3.18 -9.47 13.69
C GLU A 285 2.59 -10.39 14.77
N LYS A 286 3.33 -10.66 15.85
CA LYS A 286 2.85 -11.48 16.98
C LYS A 286 1.57 -10.92 17.63
N LYS A 287 1.43 -9.59 17.71
CA LYS A 287 0.24 -8.92 18.23
C LYS A 287 -0.92 -9.01 17.23
N LEU A 288 -0.66 -8.77 15.95
CA LEU A 288 -1.64 -8.92 14.88
C LEU A 288 -2.15 -10.35 14.73
N ASP A 289 -1.28 -11.37 14.83
CA ASP A 289 -1.66 -12.79 14.80
C ASP A 289 -2.65 -13.13 15.92
N LYS A 290 -2.46 -12.58 17.14
CA LYS A 290 -3.39 -12.77 18.27
C LYS A 290 -4.75 -12.13 18.00
N LEU A 291 -4.77 -10.92 17.42
CA LEU A 291 -6.01 -10.23 17.04
C LEU A 291 -6.72 -10.98 15.91
N ASN A 292 -6.00 -11.34 14.84
CA ASN A 292 -6.51 -12.03 13.66
C ASN A 292 -7.04 -13.44 13.96
N ALA A 293 -6.41 -14.17 14.90
CA ALA A 293 -6.92 -15.47 15.37
C ALA A 293 -8.38 -15.38 15.88
N TYR A 294 -8.76 -14.27 16.51
CA TYR A 294 -10.15 -13.99 16.84
C TYR A 294 -10.90 -13.34 15.65
N LEU A 295 -10.44 -12.17 15.21
CA LEU A 295 -11.16 -11.30 14.27
C LEU A 295 -11.42 -11.94 12.91
N ILE A 296 -10.52 -12.80 12.41
CA ILE A 296 -10.66 -13.42 11.10
C ILE A 296 -11.18 -14.84 11.26
N PHE A 297 -10.46 -15.67 12.02
CA PHE A 297 -10.69 -17.12 12.09
C PHE A 297 -11.77 -17.57 13.09
N THR A 298 -12.50 -16.63 13.73
CA THR A 298 -13.72 -16.95 14.49
C THR A 298 -14.99 -16.61 13.67
N PRO A 299 -15.95 -17.54 13.52
CA PRO A 299 -17.12 -17.37 12.63
C PRO A 299 -18.01 -16.17 12.98
N VAL A 300 -18.12 -15.80 14.25
CA VAL A 300 -19.03 -14.73 14.74
C VAL A 300 -18.32 -13.43 15.12
N ALA A 301 -16.98 -13.38 15.05
CA ALA A 301 -16.24 -12.17 15.40
C ALA A 301 -16.46 -11.08 14.33
N PRO A 302 -16.66 -9.80 14.73
CA PRO A 302 -16.68 -8.69 13.79
C PRO A 302 -15.32 -8.54 13.10
N CYS A 303 -15.32 -8.14 11.84
CA CYS A 303 -14.14 -7.81 11.05
C CYS A 303 -14.60 -6.93 9.89
N ARG A 304 -13.98 -5.76 9.71
CA ARG A 304 -14.29 -4.82 8.63
C ARG A 304 -14.18 -5.38 7.21
N ASP A 305 -13.33 -6.40 7.02
CA ASP A 305 -13.15 -7.08 5.73
C ASP A 305 -14.24 -8.15 5.45
N ALA A 306 -15.21 -8.36 6.36
CA ALA A 306 -16.17 -9.45 6.31
C ALA A 306 -17.64 -9.00 6.29
N VAL A 307 -18.47 -9.72 5.55
CA VAL A 307 -19.94 -9.67 5.64
C VAL A 307 -20.50 -10.95 6.25
N PHE A 308 -21.69 -10.84 6.85
CA PHE A 308 -22.44 -12.00 7.36
C PHE A 308 -23.60 -12.34 6.40
N TYR A 309 -23.47 -13.45 5.69
CA TYR A 309 -24.50 -13.99 4.81
C TYR A 309 -25.40 -14.96 5.56
N THR A 310 -26.72 -14.82 5.42
CA THR A 310 -27.69 -15.80 5.95
C THR A 310 -28.10 -16.76 4.84
N VAL A 311 -27.79 -18.04 5.01
CA VAL A 311 -28.06 -19.12 4.06
C VAL A 311 -29.56 -19.23 3.79
N LYS A 312 -29.93 -19.38 2.51
CA LYS A 312 -31.30 -19.50 2.03
C LYS A 312 -31.59 -20.93 1.54
N SER A 313 -32.87 -21.28 1.42
CA SER A 313 -33.26 -22.55 0.80
C SER A 313 -32.75 -22.61 -0.65
N GLY A 314 -32.09 -23.71 -1.00
CA GLY A 314 -31.47 -23.91 -2.33
C GLY A 314 -30.06 -23.36 -2.51
N ASP A 315 -29.47 -22.71 -1.50
CA ASP A 315 -28.05 -22.32 -1.52
C ASP A 315 -27.12 -23.54 -1.43
N SER A 316 -25.88 -23.36 -1.92
CA SER A 316 -24.75 -24.25 -1.66
C SER A 316 -23.49 -23.40 -1.49
N LEU A 317 -22.44 -23.94 -0.86
CA LEU A 317 -21.19 -23.19 -0.67
C LEU A 317 -20.62 -22.66 -1.99
N SER A 318 -20.67 -23.44 -3.08
CA SER A 318 -20.19 -23.00 -4.40
C SER A 318 -20.99 -21.84 -4.99
N LYS A 319 -22.32 -21.83 -4.81
CA LYS A 319 -23.17 -20.70 -5.24
C LYS A 319 -22.87 -19.42 -4.44
N ILE A 320 -22.69 -19.57 -3.12
CA ILE A 320 -22.35 -18.46 -2.22
C ILE A 320 -20.95 -17.93 -2.54
N ALA A 321 -19.97 -18.81 -2.72
CA ALA A 321 -18.60 -18.48 -3.07
C ALA A 321 -18.51 -17.69 -4.38
N LEU A 322 -19.17 -18.18 -5.44
CA LEU A 322 -19.24 -17.51 -6.74
C LEU A 322 -19.88 -16.11 -6.62
N LYS A 323 -21.01 -16.01 -5.91
CA LYS A 323 -21.73 -14.74 -5.72
C LYS A 323 -20.92 -13.68 -4.95
N HIS A 324 -20.07 -14.12 -4.03
CA HIS A 324 -19.24 -13.24 -3.20
C HIS A 324 -17.78 -13.15 -3.66
N HIS A 325 -17.47 -13.64 -4.87
CA HIS A 325 -16.12 -13.61 -5.46
C HIS A 325 -15.04 -14.18 -4.53
N THR A 326 -15.34 -15.32 -3.89
CA THR A 326 -14.47 -15.97 -2.91
C THR A 326 -14.38 -17.48 -3.15
N LYS A 327 -13.61 -18.20 -2.33
CA LYS A 327 -13.42 -19.66 -2.41
C LYS A 327 -14.26 -20.41 -1.37
N VAL A 328 -14.73 -21.61 -1.76
CA VAL A 328 -15.40 -22.55 -0.84
C VAL A 328 -14.49 -22.90 0.36
N GLY A 329 -13.20 -23.12 0.12
CA GLY A 329 -12.21 -23.39 1.17
C GLY A 329 -12.13 -22.26 2.21
N LEU A 330 -12.10 -21.00 1.78
CA LEU A 330 -12.11 -19.85 2.69
C LEU A 330 -13.39 -19.76 3.51
N ILE A 331 -14.57 -19.93 2.88
CA ILE A 331 -15.84 -19.95 3.62
C ILE A 331 -15.81 -21.07 4.68
N LYS A 332 -15.33 -22.26 4.34
CA LYS A 332 -15.23 -23.38 5.30
C LYS A 332 -14.26 -23.07 6.44
N ARG A 333 -13.07 -22.52 6.14
CA ARG A 333 -12.04 -22.15 7.11
C ARG A 333 -12.56 -21.13 8.12
N LEU A 334 -13.13 -20.02 7.65
CA LEU A 334 -13.63 -18.93 8.50
C LEU A 334 -14.85 -19.33 9.34
N ASN A 335 -15.62 -20.32 8.88
CA ASN A 335 -16.85 -20.79 9.54
C ASN A 335 -16.70 -22.14 10.25
N LEU A 336 -15.47 -22.67 10.36
CA LEU A 336 -15.13 -23.95 11.00
C LEU A 336 -15.92 -25.16 10.44
N LEU A 337 -16.27 -25.13 9.14
CA LEU A 337 -17.08 -26.15 8.49
C LEU A 337 -16.22 -27.35 8.05
N LYS A 338 -16.54 -28.54 8.58
CA LYS A 338 -15.86 -29.80 8.24
C LYS A 338 -16.32 -30.41 6.91
N SER A 339 -17.53 -30.09 6.45
CA SER A 339 -18.12 -30.56 5.19
C SER A 339 -18.74 -29.39 4.41
N ASP A 340 -19.30 -29.68 3.24
CA ASP A 340 -19.96 -28.68 2.40
C ASP A 340 -21.44 -28.47 2.76
N THR A 341 -21.93 -29.19 3.77
CA THR A 341 -23.30 -29.12 4.27
C THR A 341 -23.57 -27.80 4.98
N ILE A 342 -24.59 -27.08 4.53
CA ILE A 342 -25.09 -25.84 5.13
C ILE A 342 -26.61 -25.88 5.27
N TYR A 343 -27.16 -25.12 6.22
CA TYR A 343 -28.59 -25.14 6.54
C TYR A 343 -29.23 -23.75 6.35
N PRO A 344 -30.46 -23.65 5.84
CA PRO A 344 -31.19 -22.37 5.80
C PRO A 344 -31.25 -21.69 7.17
N GLY A 345 -31.02 -20.38 7.20
CA GLY A 345 -30.92 -19.59 8.44
C GLY A 345 -29.52 -19.57 9.08
N GLN A 346 -28.59 -20.46 8.68
CA GLN A 346 -27.20 -20.42 9.13
C GLN A 346 -26.54 -19.11 8.70
N LYS A 347 -25.86 -18.43 9.63
CA LYS A 347 -25.02 -17.27 9.32
C LYS A 347 -23.61 -17.73 9.00
N LEU A 348 -23.11 -17.30 7.84
CA LEU A 348 -21.76 -17.53 7.36
C LEU A 348 -21.02 -16.20 7.24
N LYS A 349 -19.82 -16.15 7.79
CA LYS A 349 -18.85 -15.07 7.59
C LYS A 349 -18.15 -15.23 6.25
N ILE A 350 -18.10 -14.15 5.47
CA ILE A 350 -17.52 -14.14 4.13
C ILE A 350 -16.61 -12.91 4.02
N LEU A 351 -15.32 -13.12 3.80
CA LEU A 351 -14.39 -12.03 3.49
C LEU A 351 -14.67 -11.48 2.08
N GLN A 352 -14.59 -10.16 1.92
CA GLN A 352 -14.75 -9.45 0.65
C GLN A 352 -13.53 -8.58 0.39
N GLY A 353 -12.89 -8.78 -0.76
CA GLY A 353 -11.61 -8.14 -1.03
C GLY A 353 -10.73 -8.93 -1.97
N LYS A 354 -9.44 -8.58 -1.96
CA LYS A 354 -8.37 -9.29 -2.67
C LYS A 354 -7.23 -9.61 -1.72
N ALA A 355 -6.52 -10.70 -2.00
CA ALA A 355 -5.28 -11.00 -1.31
C ALA A 355 -4.10 -10.31 -2.01
N THR A 356 -3.08 -9.98 -1.22
CA THR A 356 -1.74 -9.63 -1.72
C THR A 356 -0.73 -10.49 -0.97
N ILE A 357 0.20 -11.11 -1.69
CA ILE A 357 1.32 -11.83 -1.12
C ILE A 357 2.56 -10.95 -1.20
N ILE A 358 3.35 -10.90 -0.13
CA ILE A 358 4.70 -10.29 -0.11
C ILE A 358 5.71 -11.33 0.35
N VAL A 359 6.67 -11.69 -0.49
CA VAL A 359 7.78 -12.61 -0.16
C VAL A 359 9.05 -11.79 0.04
N ARG A 360 9.67 -11.91 1.22
CA ARG A 360 10.98 -11.32 1.55
C ARG A 360 12.03 -12.42 1.57
N LYS A 361 12.98 -12.38 0.62
CA LYS A 361 13.96 -13.45 0.40
C LYS A 361 14.94 -13.58 1.57
N SER A 362 15.55 -12.47 1.99
CA SER A 362 16.49 -12.34 3.12
C SER A 362 15.95 -12.88 4.44
N LEU A 363 14.67 -12.59 4.72
CA LEU A 363 14.00 -13.04 5.95
C LEU A 363 13.45 -14.47 5.85
N PHE A 364 13.40 -15.06 4.65
CA PHE A 364 12.68 -16.31 4.37
C PHE A 364 11.21 -16.27 4.82
N ARG A 365 10.52 -15.15 4.56
CA ARG A 365 9.12 -14.92 4.98
C ARG A 365 8.20 -14.65 3.80
N LEU A 366 7.00 -15.21 3.86
CA LEU A 366 5.85 -14.85 3.02
C LEU A 366 4.79 -14.23 3.92
N THR A 367 4.42 -12.98 3.68
CA THR A 367 3.30 -12.31 4.35
C THR A 367 2.07 -12.34 3.45
N LEU A 368 0.94 -12.74 4.03
CA LEU A 368 -0.37 -12.66 3.41
C LEU A 368 -1.10 -11.40 3.92
N LEU A 369 -1.51 -10.56 2.98
CA LEU A 369 -2.40 -9.43 3.20
C LEU A 369 -3.77 -9.70 2.58
N PHE A 370 -4.81 -9.05 3.11
CA PHE A 370 -6.13 -8.96 2.49
C PHE A 370 -6.65 -7.54 2.66
N ASN A 371 -7.05 -6.88 1.56
CA ASN A 371 -7.34 -5.43 1.54
C ASN A 371 -6.22 -4.59 2.20
N ASP A 372 -4.97 -4.91 1.88
CA ASP A 372 -3.75 -4.25 2.41
C ASP A 372 -3.61 -4.29 3.94
N ARG A 373 -4.36 -5.16 4.63
CA ARG A 373 -4.25 -5.46 6.06
C ARG A 373 -3.54 -6.79 6.26
N TYR A 374 -2.65 -6.84 7.24
CA TYR A 374 -1.96 -8.06 7.64
C TYR A 374 -2.94 -9.16 8.06
N ILE A 375 -2.70 -10.38 7.54
CA ILE A 375 -3.43 -11.60 7.93
C ILE A 375 -2.51 -12.50 8.76
N ARG A 376 -1.37 -12.90 8.18
CA ARG A 376 -0.37 -13.79 8.79
C ARG A 376 0.92 -13.79 7.98
N SER A 377 2.04 -14.14 8.60
CA SER A 377 3.33 -14.30 7.94
C SER A 377 3.95 -15.68 8.24
N TYR A 378 4.44 -16.34 7.20
CA TYR A 378 4.82 -17.75 7.16
C TYR A 378 6.31 -17.92 6.79
N PRO A 379 7.02 -18.90 7.35
CA PRO A 379 8.38 -19.22 6.89
C PRO A 379 8.34 -19.91 5.52
N VAL A 380 9.28 -19.60 4.65
CA VAL A 380 9.38 -20.18 3.30
C VAL A 380 10.80 -20.66 2.95
N GLY A 381 10.91 -21.64 2.07
CA GLY A 381 12.15 -21.95 1.35
C GLY A 381 12.18 -21.21 0.02
N ILE A 382 13.35 -20.79 -0.42
CA ILE A 382 13.54 -20.04 -1.68
C ILE A 382 14.59 -20.70 -2.57
N GLY A 383 14.76 -20.16 -3.77
CA GLY A 383 15.74 -20.58 -4.75
C GLY A 383 17.19 -20.45 -4.28
N ARG A 384 18.09 -21.17 -4.95
CA ARG A 384 19.54 -20.99 -4.76
C ARG A 384 20.05 -19.86 -5.65
N ALA A 385 20.61 -18.83 -5.02
CA ALA A 385 21.31 -17.74 -5.70
C ALA A 385 22.47 -18.26 -6.58
N GLY A 386 22.73 -17.59 -7.70
CA GLY A 386 23.91 -17.84 -8.56
C GLY A 386 23.86 -19.09 -9.46
N LEU A 387 22.75 -19.86 -9.48
CA LEU A 387 22.63 -21.09 -10.28
C LEU A 387 21.49 -21.05 -11.34
N ASN A 388 21.07 -19.85 -11.78
CA ASN A 388 19.86 -19.63 -12.61
C ASN A 388 18.58 -20.24 -12.02
N THR A 389 18.57 -20.41 -10.69
CA THR A 389 17.51 -21.01 -9.88
C THR A 389 17.15 -20.13 -8.69
N GLU A 390 17.40 -18.83 -8.80
CA GLU A 390 17.06 -17.86 -7.77
C GLU A 390 15.57 -17.54 -7.81
N THR A 391 14.96 -17.25 -6.66
CA THR A 391 13.58 -16.74 -6.64
C THR A 391 13.56 -15.30 -7.18
N PRO A 392 12.81 -15.01 -8.26
CA PRO A 392 12.90 -13.75 -8.98
C PRO A 392 12.26 -12.62 -8.18
N THR A 393 12.97 -11.50 -8.05
CA THR A 393 12.49 -10.26 -7.45
C THR A 393 11.59 -9.53 -8.46
N GLY A 394 10.43 -8.99 -8.03
CA GLY A 394 9.50 -8.30 -8.90
C GLY A 394 8.04 -8.31 -8.43
N GLN A 395 7.14 -7.83 -9.28
CA GLN A 395 5.69 -7.92 -9.09
C GLN A 395 5.11 -8.92 -10.10
N PHE A 396 4.34 -9.87 -9.59
CA PHE A 396 3.76 -10.99 -10.32
C PHE A 396 2.27 -11.13 -9.98
N LYS A 397 1.55 -11.97 -10.72
CA LYS A 397 0.14 -12.30 -10.47
C LYS A 397 -0.06 -13.79 -10.37
N VAL A 398 -1.03 -14.20 -9.55
CA VAL A 398 -1.51 -15.58 -9.51
C VAL A 398 -2.23 -15.91 -10.83
N ILE A 399 -1.77 -16.92 -11.57
CA ILE A 399 -2.40 -17.39 -12.82
C ILE A 399 -2.96 -18.81 -12.74
N ALA A 400 -2.46 -19.64 -11.83
CA ALA A 400 -2.87 -21.04 -11.66
C ALA A 400 -3.01 -21.38 -10.18
N LEU A 401 -3.97 -22.25 -9.87
CA LEU A 401 -4.35 -22.63 -8.52
C LEU A 401 -4.78 -24.09 -8.52
N ASP A 402 -3.85 -24.98 -8.19
CA ASP A 402 -4.07 -26.43 -8.25
C ASP A 402 -4.05 -27.05 -6.86
N VAL A 403 -5.03 -27.94 -6.63
CA VAL A 403 -5.10 -28.84 -5.47
C VAL A 403 -4.44 -30.15 -5.86
N ASP A 404 -3.53 -30.64 -5.03
CA ASP A 404 -2.75 -31.86 -5.25
C ASP A 404 -2.11 -31.85 -6.67
N PRO A 405 -1.15 -30.94 -6.92
CA PRO A 405 -0.55 -30.71 -8.23
C PRO A 405 0.30 -31.88 -8.73
N VAL A 406 0.15 -32.18 -10.02
CA VAL A 406 1.09 -33.02 -10.78
C VAL A 406 2.40 -32.23 -10.96
N TRP A 407 3.54 -32.84 -10.64
CA TRP A 407 4.84 -32.25 -10.93
C TRP A 407 5.36 -32.71 -12.30
N TYR A 408 5.91 -31.79 -13.07
CA TYR A 408 6.56 -32.09 -14.35
C TYR A 408 8.06 -31.86 -14.23
N LYS A 409 8.85 -32.87 -14.55
CA LYS A 409 10.32 -32.83 -14.50
C LYS A 409 10.87 -33.07 -15.91
N GLY A 410 10.96 -32.00 -16.69
CA GLY A 410 11.01 -32.13 -18.15
C GLY A 410 9.70 -32.72 -18.64
N ASP A 411 9.77 -33.71 -19.53
CA ASP A 411 8.59 -34.42 -20.04
C ASP A 411 8.04 -35.48 -19.06
N GLU A 412 8.75 -35.78 -17.96
CA GLU A 412 8.28 -36.75 -16.96
C GLU A 412 7.11 -36.19 -16.14
N ARG A 413 5.93 -36.79 -16.29
CA ARG A 413 4.74 -36.52 -15.48
C ARG A 413 4.79 -37.32 -14.17
N ILE A 414 4.96 -36.64 -13.04
CA ILE A 414 5.05 -37.22 -11.70
C ILE A 414 3.75 -36.92 -10.93
N PRO A 415 2.88 -37.91 -10.68
CA PRO A 415 1.57 -37.70 -10.03
C PRO A 415 1.65 -37.18 -8.58
N PRO A 416 0.57 -36.63 -8.02
CA PRO A 416 0.52 -36.12 -6.64
C PRO A 416 0.83 -37.16 -5.58
N GLU A 417 0.47 -38.42 -5.81
CA GLU A 417 0.70 -39.56 -4.93
C GLU A 417 2.17 -40.03 -4.90
N ASP A 418 2.91 -39.85 -5.99
CA ASP A 418 4.28 -40.35 -6.17
C ASP A 418 5.26 -39.77 -5.12
N PRO A 419 6.05 -40.59 -4.39
CA PRO A 419 7.07 -40.13 -3.45
C PRO A 419 8.08 -39.12 -4.01
N ARG A 420 8.30 -39.13 -5.33
CA ARG A 420 9.21 -38.24 -6.04
C ARG A 420 8.61 -36.86 -6.30
N ASN A 421 7.31 -36.68 -6.13
CA ASN A 421 6.66 -35.38 -6.29
C ASN A 421 7.12 -34.42 -5.17
N ILE A 422 7.91 -33.41 -5.53
CA ILE A 422 8.41 -32.41 -4.59
C ILE A 422 7.38 -31.33 -4.24
N LEU A 423 6.30 -31.23 -5.02
CA LEU A 423 5.19 -30.35 -4.74
C LEU A 423 4.34 -30.96 -3.63
N GLY A 424 3.89 -30.12 -2.72
CA GLY A 424 2.97 -30.49 -1.66
C GLY A 424 1.52 -30.42 -2.11
N THR A 425 0.61 -30.21 -1.16
CA THR A 425 -0.84 -30.29 -1.37
C THR A 425 -1.43 -29.16 -2.23
N ARG A 426 -0.70 -28.06 -2.46
CA ARG A 426 -1.16 -26.91 -3.26
C ARG A 426 -0.06 -26.33 -4.14
N TRP A 427 -0.48 -25.82 -5.29
CA TRP A 427 0.32 -24.99 -6.20
C TRP A 427 -0.40 -23.66 -6.46
N ILE A 428 0.36 -22.56 -6.42
CA ILE A 428 -0.05 -21.20 -6.75
C ILE A 428 0.95 -20.71 -7.81
N GLY A 429 0.58 -20.83 -9.09
CA GLY A 429 1.46 -20.47 -10.21
C GLY A 429 1.47 -18.96 -10.46
N LEU A 430 2.65 -18.42 -10.78
CA LEU A 430 2.87 -17.00 -11.07
C LEU A 430 2.90 -16.73 -12.59
N ASP A 431 2.68 -15.49 -13.02
CA ASP A 431 2.79 -15.03 -14.42
C ASP A 431 4.24 -14.93 -14.95
N ILE A 432 5.10 -15.84 -14.48
CA ILE A 432 6.47 -16.05 -14.93
C ILE A 432 6.72 -17.57 -15.10
N PRO A 433 7.22 -18.04 -16.27
CA PRO A 433 7.31 -19.47 -16.55
C PRO A 433 8.08 -20.28 -15.50
N HIS A 434 7.51 -21.40 -15.08
CA HIS A 434 8.08 -22.38 -14.12
C HIS A 434 8.18 -21.94 -12.65
N TYR A 435 7.72 -20.74 -12.26
CA TYR A 435 7.72 -20.31 -10.85
C TYR A 435 6.33 -20.36 -10.23
N GLY A 436 6.31 -20.72 -8.95
CA GLY A 436 5.11 -20.79 -8.13
C GLY A 436 5.43 -20.80 -6.64
N ILE A 437 4.39 -20.59 -5.85
CA ILE A 437 4.38 -20.83 -4.40
C ILE A 437 3.70 -22.19 -4.18
N HIS A 438 4.35 -23.11 -3.50
CA HIS A 438 3.83 -24.47 -3.35
C HIS A 438 4.16 -25.11 -2.00
N GLY A 439 3.36 -26.12 -1.63
CA GLY A 439 3.65 -26.97 -0.48
C GLY A 439 4.90 -27.82 -0.69
N THR A 440 5.41 -28.51 0.34
CA THR A 440 6.58 -29.39 0.21
C THR A 440 6.37 -30.71 0.94
N ARG A 441 6.97 -31.78 0.41
CA ARG A 441 7.15 -33.06 1.13
C ARG A 441 8.39 -33.06 2.03
N ASP A 442 9.35 -32.17 1.78
CA ASP A 442 10.52 -31.95 2.62
C ASP A 442 10.38 -30.64 3.40
N GLU A 443 9.82 -30.70 4.62
CA GLU A 443 9.71 -29.53 5.50
C GLU A 443 11.07 -28.94 5.89
N SER A 444 12.15 -29.73 5.83
CA SER A 444 13.50 -29.24 6.16
C SER A 444 14.03 -28.25 5.12
N SER A 445 13.38 -28.14 3.95
CA SER A 445 13.70 -27.16 2.91
C SER A 445 13.15 -25.75 3.18
N VAL A 446 12.22 -25.60 4.14
CA VAL A 446 11.66 -24.31 4.57
C VAL A 446 12.67 -23.54 5.44
N GLY A 447 12.82 -22.24 5.21
CA GLY A 447 13.84 -21.41 5.87
C GLY A 447 15.25 -21.57 5.28
N LYS A 448 15.37 -22.06 4.04
CA LYS A 448 16.65 -22.33 3.36
C LYS A 448 16.60 -22.00 1.87
N THR A 449 17.77 -21.75 1.29
CA THR A 449 18.03 -21.70 -0.16
C THR A 449 18.12 -23.12 -0.73
N SER A 450 16.97 -23.69 -1.05
CA SER A 450 16.79 -25.14 -1.23
C SER A 450 16.09 -25.54 -2.53
N SER A 451 15.42 -24.60 -3.20
CA SER A 451 14.62 -24.88 -4.40
C SER A 451 15.35 -24.52 -5.69
N ALA A 452 14.74 -24.89 -6.82
CA ALA A 452 15.14 -24.47 -8.16
C ALA A 452 14.59 -23.08 -8.56
N GLY A 453 14.11 -22.27 -7.58
CA GLY A 453 13.57 -20.93 -7.81
C GLY A 453 12.17 -20.71 -7.21
N CYS A 454 11.37 -21.77 -7.12
CA CYS A 454 10.03 -21.72 -6.52
C CYS A 454 10.03 -21.44 -5.00
N ILE A 455 8.96 -20.85 -4.50
CA ILE A 455 8.76 -20.58 -3.07
C ILE A 455 8.12 -21.81 -2.42
N ARG A 456 8.82 -22.42 -1.45
CA ARG A 456 8.38 -23.62 -0.75
C ARG A 456 7.76 -23.27 0.61
N MET A 457 6.62 -23.88 0.92
CA MET A 457 5.90 -23.71 2.18
C MET A 457 5.59 -25.07 2.80
N ARG A 458 5.31 -25.13 4.11
CA ARG A 458 4.66 -26.33 4.68
C ARG A 458 3.25 -26.48 4.10
N ASN A 459 2.77 -27.71 3.97
CA ASN A 459 1.45 -28.00 3.36
C ASN A 459 0.30 -27.24 4.08
N ARG A 460 0.27 -27.29 5.41
CA ARG A 460 -0.73 -26.56 6.21
C ARG A 460 -0.67 -25.03 6.02
N ASP A 461 0.52 -24.49 5.74
CA ASP A 461 0.77 -23.05 5.63
C ASP A 461 0.34 -22.58 4.22
N VAL A 462 0.66 -23.32 3.15
CA VAL A 462 0.18 -23.01 1.79
C VAL A 462 -1.31 -23.27 1.62
N GLU A 463 -1.90 -24.23 2.32
CA GLU A 463 -3.35 -24.47 2.29
C GLU A 463 -4.13 -23.28 2.82
N GLU A 464 -3.59 -22.56 3.82
CA GLU A 464 -4.19 -21.32 4.27
C GLU A 464 -4.04 -20.20 3.23
N VAL A 465 -2.83 -19.95 2.73
CA VAL A 465 -2.61 -18.93 1.67
C VAL A 465 -3.48 -19.21 0.44
N TYR A 466 -3.57 -20.46 0.01
CA TYR A 466 -4.37 -20.91 -1.12
C TYR A 466 -5.86 -20.61 -0.95
N ASP A 467 -6.42 -20.69 0.26
CA ASP A 467 -7.82 -20.36 0.49
C ASP A 467 -8.10 -18.86 0.30
N PHE A 468 -7.17 -17.98 0.66
CA PHE A 468 -7.35 -16.53 0.55
C PHE A 468 -7.16 -15.99 -0.89
N VAL A 469 -6.19 -16.53 -1.64
CA VAL A 469 -5.80 -15.95 -2.95
C VAL A 469 -6.73 -16.35 -4.09
N SER A 470 -6.87 -15.48 -5.09
CA SER A 470 -7.61 -15.73 -6.34
C SER A 470 -6.73 -15.49 -7.58
N ILE A 471 -7.17 -15.96 -8.74
CA ILE A 471 -6.48 -15.65 -10.02
C ILE A 471 -6.51 -14.12 -10.23
N GLY A 472 -5.35 -13.54 -10.53
CA GLY A 472 -5.14 -12.11 -10.71
C GLY A 472 -4.74 -11.35 -9.43
N ASP A 473 -4.68 -12.00 -8.27
CA ASP A 473 -4.14 -11.39 -7.04
C ASP A 473 -2.63 -11.15 -7.15
N LEU A 474 -2.16 -10.12 -6.46
CA LEU A 474 -0.78 -9.61 -6.56
C LEU A 474 0.18 -10.42 -5.69
N VAL A 475 1.34 -10.73 -6.24
CA VAL A 475 2.47 -11.36 -5.55
C VAL A 475 3.70 -10.47 -5.74
N ILE A 476 4.13 -9.83 -4.66
CA ILE A 476 5.37 -9.04 -4.62
C ILE A 476 6.47 -9.95 -4.08
N ILE A 477 7.61 -10.00 -4.76
CA ILE A 477 8.82 -10.66 -4.27
C ILE A 477 9.90 -9.60 -4.17
N GLU A 478 10.41 -9.40 -2.95
CA GLU A 478 11.45 -8.44 -2.60
C GLU A 478 12.61 -9.16 -1.89
N ASP A 479 13.77 -8.51 -1.88
CA ASP A 479 15.01 -9.09 -1.32
C ASP A 479 15.00 -9.21 0.20
#